data_AF-A0A7G7W778-F1
#
_entry.id   AF-A0A7G7W778-F1
#
_cell.length_a   1.000
_cell.length_b   1.000
_cell.length_c   1.000
_cell.angle_alpha   90.00
_cell.angle_beta   90.00
_cell.angle_gamma   90.00
#
_symmetry.space_group_name_H-M   'P 1'
#
loop_
_entity.id
_entity.type
_entity.pdbx_description
1 polymer ?
#
loop_
_entity_poly.entity_id
_entity_poly.type
_entity_poly.pdbx_seq_one_letter_code
_entity_poly.pdbx_strand_id
1 'polypeptide(L)'
;MSGCFPKLTGQYDGLTVWAALYVFVIAPAANGKGGMGMARKLAYPTHAARVTESKEEAQRYEAELDQYNQQKRTMSKARQLIAPAEAPPAVPKFRQLYVPANSSAASIVGALSDNDGHLIMCETEGDTLAGPLKQDWGNFSDILRKAFHHEPITSQRKTGREHLEVNTPVLATVLTATMGQVPGIIPSAENGLFSRFLFYYCNPPQVWRSVAPDNGRGNLSQHFDQLAERVTSLIAAVTEPVSVELTPGQWQQLNNAGAEALADAVAVYGEEAGSIIKRLGLSTFRLAMLFTLLRQTDFGAVPAGRLVCADDDFANALLLADVYRRHALALFARMPREAAVTSARNMDGEARRRKALELSQQGTSNREIARRFNVSEGSIRNWLKVA
;
A
#
# COMPACT_ATOMS: atom_id res chain seq x y z
N MET A 1 -2.55 -1.17 11.70
CA MET A 1 -3.94 -1.19 12.21
C MET A 1 -4.96 -1.30 11.09
N SER A 2 -5.11 -0.32 10.20
CA SER A 2 -6.15 -0.30 9.14
C SER A 2 -6.21 -1.56 8.26
N GLY A 3 -5.07 -2.16 7.90
CA GLY A 3 -5.03 -3.40 7.12
C GLY A 3 -4.92 -4.69 7.95
N CYS A 4 -5.00 -4.62 9.27
CA CYS A 4 -4.88 -5.79 10.15
C CYS A 4 -6.22 -6.54 10.32
N PHE A 5 -7.34 -5.90 9.98
CA PHE A 5 -8.69 -6.39 10.26
C PHE A 5 -9.47 -6.62 8.96
N PRO A 6 -9.25 -7.76 8.26
CA PRO A 6 -9.92 -8.04 6.99
C PRO A 6 -11.45 -8.20 7.12
N LYS A 7 -11.93 -8.48 8.34
CA LYS A 7 -13.34 -8.67 8.67
C LYS A 7 -14.06 -7.37 9.07
N LEU A 8 -13.34 -6.24 9.15
CA LEU A 8 -13.90 -4.93 9.48
C LEU A 8 -14.39 -4.22 8.21
N THR A 9 -15.70 -4.05 8.11
CA THR A 9 -16.40 -3.47 6.96
C THR A 9 -17.37 -2.36 7.38
N GLY A 10 -17.89 -1.62 6.41
CA GLY A 10 -18.95 -0.64 6.59
C GLY A 10 -19.60 -0.31 5.24
N GLN A 11 -20.70 0.43 5.25
CA GLN A 11 -21.33 0.92 4.02
C GLN A 11 -21.03 2.41 3.81
N TYR A 12 -20.57 2.75 2.61
CA TYR A 12 -20.30 4.13 2.19
C TYR A 12 -20.69 4.28 0.73
N ASP A 13 -21.51 5.30 0.41
CA ASP A 13 -21.95 5.59 -0.97
C ASP A 13 -22.59 4.37 -1.67
N GLY A 14 -23.37 3.58 -0.94
CA GLY A 14 -24.05 2.38 -1.45
C GLY A 14 -23.16 1.15 -1.63
N LEU A 15 -21.87 1.22 -1.26
CA LEU A 15 -20.90 0.15 -1.44
C LEU A 15 -20.34 -0.33 -0.09
N THR A 16 -19.99 -1.63 -0.03
CA THR A 16 -19.21 -2.17 1.09
C THR A 16 -17.76 -1.72 0.98
N VAL A 17 -17.23 -1.16 2.07
CA VAL A 17 -15.85 -0.69 2.16
C VAL A 17 -15.13 -1.33 3.34
N TRP A 18 -13.82 -1.51 3.20
CA TRP A 18 -12.92 -1.96 4.27
C TRP A 18 -12.17 -0.78 4.88
N ALA A 19 -11.66 -0.97 6.09
CA ALA A 19 -10.98 0.07 6.87
C ALA A 19 -9.57 0.46 6.35
N ALA A 20 -9.13 -0.05 5.20
CA ALA A 20 -7.78 0.15 4.69
C ALA A 20 -7.50 1.64 4.36
N LEU A 21 -6.46 2.20 4.99
CA LEU A 21 -6.06 3.59 4.84
C LEU A 21 -4.73 3.70 4.12
N TYR A 22 -4.58 4.78 3.36
CA TYR A 22 -3.32 5.20 2.76
C TYR A 22 -2.79 6.41 3.54
N VAL A 23 -1.60 6.28 4.10
CA VAL A 23 -0.96 7.33 4.90
C VAL A 23 0.41 7.65 4.31
N PHE A 24 0.70 8.94 4.15
CA PHE A 24 2.01 9.39 3.68
C PHE A 24 2.58 10.40 4.68
N VAL A 25 3.57 9.94 5.45
CA VAL A 25 4.28 10.77 6.43
C VAL A 25 5.49 11.43 5.77
N ILE A 26 5.51 12.75 5.75
CA ILE A 26 6.60 13.52 5.18
C ILE A 26 7.36 14.20 6.30
N ALA A 27 8.66 13.94 6.41
CA ALA A 27 9.49 14.53 7.44
C ALA A 27 10.91 14.83 6.92
N PRO A 28 11.58 15.87 7.44
CA PRO A 28 13.00 16.10 7.18
C PRO A 28 13.86 14.88 7.52
N ALA A 29 15.10 14.86 6.99
CA ALA A 29 16.08 13.87 7.44
C ALA A 29 16.26 13.93 8.96
N ALA A 30 16.49 12.77 9.58
CA ALA A 30 16.62 12.59 11.03
C ALA A 30 15.40 12.96 11.91
N ASN A 31 14.25 13.34 11.34
CA ASN A 31 13.07 13.74 12.12
C ASN A 31 11.95 12.70 12.08
N GLY A 32 11.88 11.83 13.09
CA GLY A 32 10.66 11.05 13.38
C GLY A 32 10.33 9.90 12.42
N LYS A 33 10.99 9.78 11.26
CA LYS A 33 10.79 8.66 10.31
C LYS A 33 11.02 7.28 10.94
N GLY A 34 11.99 7.18 11.88
CA GLY A 34 12.26 5.96 12.63
C GLY A 34 11.07 5.47 13.47
N GLY A 35 10.13 6.36 13.83
CA GLY A 35 8.89 5.98 14.50
C GLY A 35 8.03 5.04 13.66
N MET A 36 8.08 5.14 12.33
CA MET A 36 7.35 4.22 11.46
C MET A 36 7.94 2.80 11.46
N GLY A 37 9.24 2.67 11.73
CA GLY A 37 9.85 1.36 12.00
C GLY A 37 9.26 0.71 13.25
N MET A 38 8.98 1.50 14.29
CA MET A 38 8.30 1.02 15.50
C MET A 38 6.83 0.69 15.25
N ALA A 39 6.12 1.48 14.43
CA ALA A 39 4.73 1.20 14.06
C ALA A 39 4.59 -0.14 13.31
N ARG A 40 5.57 -0.50 12.47
CA ARG A 40 5.61 -1.82 11.79
C ARG A 40 5.73 -2.98 12.80
N LYS A 41 6.40 -2.79 13.95
CA LYS A 41 6.52 -3.83 14.97
C LYS A 41 5.17 -4.26 15.54
N LEU A 42 4.17 -3.37 15.56
CA LEU A 42 2.88 -3.62 16.22
C LEU A 42 2.16 -4.87 15.69
N ALA A 43 2.17 -5.13 14.38
CA ALA A 43 1.56 -6.35 13.81
C ALA A 43 2.60 -7.33 13.27
N TYR A 44 3.88 -7.13 13.60
CA TYR A 44 4.96 -7.99 13.15
C TYR A 44 4.88 -9.42 13.72
N PRO A 45 4.52 -9.65 15.00
CA PRO A 45 4.35 -11.02 15.50
C PRO A 45 3.31 -11.82 14.69
N THR A 46 2.17 -11.20 14.37
CA THR A 46 1.14 -11.81 13.50
C THR A 46 1.68 -12.10 12.10
N HIS A 47 2.45 -11.17 11.51
CA HIS A 47 3.09 -11.39 10.22
C HIS A 47 4.07 -12.56 10.26
N ALA A 48 4.94 -12.59 11.27
CA ALA A 48 5.95 -13.63 11.44
C ALA A 48 5.30 -15.01 11.60
N ALA A 49 4.23 -15.12 12.39
CA ALA A 49 3.46 -16.35 12.55
C ALA A 49 2.92 -16.88 11.21
N ARG A 50 2.26 -16.02 10.41
CA ARG A 50 1.73 -16.40 9.08
C ARG A 50 2.82 -16.85 8.10
N VAL A 51 3.95 -16.16 8.11
CA VAL A 51 5.10 -16.50 7.25
C VAL A 51 5.72 -17.84 7.66
N THR A 52 5.86 -18.09 8.97
CA THR A 52 6.36 -19.37 9.48
C THR A 52 5.42 -20.51 9.09
N GLU A 53 4.12 -20.37 9.32
CA GLU A 53 3.10 -21.34 8.93
C GLU A 53 3.15 -21.63 7.42
N SER A 54 3.26 -20.60 6.59
CA SER A 54 3.36 -20.76 5.13
C SER A 54 4.62 -21.50 4.69
N LYS A 55 5.75 -21.29 5.39
CA LYS A 55 7.00 -22.02 5.11
C LYS A 55 6.89 -23.49 5.50
N GLU A 56 6.24 -23.78 6.63
CA GLU A 56 5.97 -25.15 7.07
C GLU A 56 5.02 -25.86 6.10
N GLU A 57 3.97 -25.19 5.62
CA GLU A 57 3.08 -25.71 4.57
C GLU A 57 3.82 -25.99 3.26
N ALA A 58 4.71 -25.08 2.83
CA ALA A 58 5.53 -25.30 1.64
C ALA A 58 6.47 -26.50 1.79
N GLN A 59 7.06 -26.71 2.97
CA GLN A 59 7.89 -27.88 3.26
C GLN A 59 7.08 -29.18 3.26
N ARG A 60 5.87 -29.17 3.84
CA ARG A 60 4.95 -30.32 3.78
C ARG A 60 4.57 -30.66 2.35
N TYR A 61 4.21 -29.64 1.56
CA TYR A 61 3.90 -29.79 0.15
C TYR A 61 5.05 -30.40 -0.67
N GLU A 62 6.29 -29.95 -0.44
CA GLU A 62 7.46 -30.50 -1.15
C GLU A 62 7.67 -31.98 -0.81
N ALA A 63 7.51 -32.38 0.46
CA ALA A 63 7.57 -33.77 0.87
C ALA A 63 6.45 -34.63 0.27
N GLU A 64 5.21 -34.12 0.24
CA GLU A 64 4.07 -34.79 -0.39
C GLU A 64 4.25 -34.94 -1.90
N LEU A 65 4.78 -33.90 -2.56
CA LEU A 65 5.04 -33.91 -4.00
C LEU A 65 6.13 -34.94 -4.35
N ASP A 66 7.17 -35.05 -3.53
CA ASP A 66 8.21 -36.07 -3.69
C ASP A 66 7.65 -37.48 -3.49
N GLN A 67 6.81 -37.70 -2.47
CA GLN A 67 6.13 -38.98 -2.27
C GLN A 67 5.24 -39.35 -3.46
N TYR A 68 4.44 -38.40 -3.93
CA TYR A 68 3.61 -38.57 -5.13
C TYR A 68 4.45 -38.93 -6.37
N ASN A 69 5.55 -38.21 -6.60
CA ASN A 69 6.45 -38.47 -7.71
C ASN A 69 7.15 -39.85 -7.60
N GLN A 70 7.51 -40.28 -6.39
CA GLN A 70 8.10 -41.60 -6.13
C GLN A 70 7.09 -42.73 -6.36
N GLN A 71 5.86 -42.61 -5.84
CA GLN A 71 4.79 -43.59 -6.06
C GLN A 71 4.45 -43.71 -7.54
N LYS A 72 4.39 -42.58 -8.26
CA LYS A 72 4.18 -42.56 -9.71
C LYS A 72 5.31 -43.28 -10.46
N ARG A 73 6.56 -43.14 -10.03
CA ARG A 73 7.73 -43.83 -10.63
C ARG A 73 7.77 -45.33 -10.34
N THR A 74 7.33 -45.77 -9.16
CA THR A 74 7.37 -47.19 -8.73
C THR A 74 6.16 -48.00 -9.18
N MET A 75 5.04 -47.35 -9.52
CA MET A 75 3.88 -48.01 -10.11
C MET A 75 4.20 -48.60 -11.50
N SER A 76 3.83 -49.87 -11.72
CA SER A 76 3.98 -50.49 -13.04
C SER A 76 3.05 -49.84 -14.06
N LYS A 77 3.46 -49.80 -15.34
CA LYS A 77 2.64 -49.24 -16.44
C LYS A 77 1.23 -49.85 -16.47
N ALA A 78 1.09 -51.15 -16.23
CA ALA A 78 -0.20 -51.83 -16.18
C ALA A 78 -1.09 -51.33 -15.02
N ARG A 79 -0.50 -51.01 -13.86
CA ARG A 79 -1.23 -50.50 -12.69
C ARG A 79 -1.58 -49.02 -12.83
N GLN A 80 -0.76 -48.22 -13.53
CA GLN A 80 -1.07 -46.84 -13.90
C GLN A 80 -2.26 -46.72 -14.87
N LEU A 81 -2.51 -47.75 -15.69
CA LEU A 81 -3.65 -47.81 -16.62
C LEU A 81 -4.99 -48.15 -15.93
N ILE A 82 -4.94 -48.75 -14.73
CA ILE A 82 -6.12 -49.28 -14.02
C ILE A 82 -6.45 -48.46 -12.76
N ALA A 83 -5.43 -47.86 -12.11
CA ALA A 83 -5.63 -47.00 -10.94
C ALA A 83 -6.17 -45.62 -11.35
N PRO A 84 -7.08 -45.01 -10.55
CA PRO A 84 -7.44 -43.61 -10.73
C PRO A 84 -6.17 -42.74 -10.70
N ALA A 85 -6.06 -41.78 -11.62
CA ALA A 85 -4.95 -40.84 -11.60
C ALA A 85 -5.07 -39.98 -10.34
N GLU A 86 -4.25 -40.27 -9.33
CA GLU A 86 -4.11 -39.38 -8.18
C GLU A 86 -3.60 -38.02 -8.69
N ALA A 87 -4.30 -36.96 -8.29
CA ALA A 87 -3.89 -35.60 -8.59
C ALA A 87 -2.60 -35.29 -7.82
N PRO A 88 -1.66 -34.52 -8.41
CA PRO A 88 -0.55 -34.00 -7.64
C PRO A 88 -1.08 -33.14 -6.47
N PRO A 89 -0.33 -33.06 -5.36
CA PRO A 89 -0.70 -32.17 -4.26
C PRO A 89 -0.87 -30.73 -4.78
N ALA A 90 -1.77 -29.98 -4.16
CA ALA A 90 -2.01 -28.59 -4.54
C ALA A 90 -0.93 -27.69 -3.94
N VAL A 91 -0.40 -26.75 -4.74
CA VAL A 91 0.57 -25.77 -4.26
C VAL A 91 -0.08 -24.90 -3.17
N PRO A 92 0.49 -24.81 -1.95
CA PRO A 92 -0.07 -24.01 -0.88
C PRO A 92 0.09 -22.50 -1.17
N LYS A 93 -0.86 -21.70 -0.71
CA LYS A 93 -0.79 -20.23 -0.80
C LYS A 93 0.22 -19.69 0.20
N PHE A 94 1.05 -18.72 -0.20
CA PHE A 94 1.97 -18.06 0.73
C PHE A 94 1.28 -16.93 1.51
N ARG A 95 0.91 -17.22 2.77
CA ARG A 95 0.21 -16.27 3.65
C ARG A 95 1.20 -15.32 4.34
N GLN A 96 0.92 -14.03 4.23
CA GLN A 96 1.69 -12.96 4.86
C GLN A 96 0.84 -11.72 5.09
N LEU A 97 1.14 -10.95 6.15
CA LEU A 97 0.47 -9.67 6.39
C LEU A 97 1.13 -8.49 5.65
N TYR A 98 2.46 -8.42 5.65
CA TYR A 98 3.21 -7.32 5.02
C TYR A 98 3.75 -7.73 3.65
N VAL A 99 3.63 -6.83 2.67
CA VAL A 99 4.32 -6.93 1.39
C VAL A 99 5.41 -5.86 1.29
N PRO A 100 6.64 -6.21 0.85
CA PRO A 100 7.69 -5.24 0.63
C PRO A 100 7.31 -4.25 -0.46
N ALA A 101 7.53 -2.97 -0.21
CA ALA A 101 7.26 -1.88 -1.15
C ALA A 101 8.13 -1.94 -2.42
N ASN A 102 9.28 -2.62 -2.36
CA ASN A 102 10.15 -2.82 -3.51
C ASN A 102 9.73 -4.00 -4.43
N SER A 103 8.60 -4.63 -4.14
CA SER A 103 8.03 -5.69 -4.98
C SER A 103 7.57 -5.14 -6.33
N SER A 104 7.71 -5.95 -7.38
CA SER A 104 7.09 -5.62 -8.68
C SER A 104 5.56 -5.62 -8.56
N ALA A 105 4.88 -4.87 -9.45
CA ALA A 105 3.42 -4.85 -9.53
C ALA A 105 2.83 -6.27 -9.57
N ALA A 106 3.42 -7.14 -10.41
CA ALA A 106 2.96 -8.51 -10.56
C ALA A 106 3.16 -9.35 -9.27
N SER A 107 4.22 -9.10 -8.49
CA SER A 107 4.46 -9.76 -7.19
C SER A 107 3.41 -9.34 -6.16
N ILE A 108 3.04 -8.06 -6.12
CA ILE A 108 1.98 -7.55 -5.24
C ILE A 108 0.64 -8.19 -5.58
N VAL A 109 0.31 -8.32 -6.86
CA VAL A 109 -0.95 -8.93 -7.31
C VAL A 109 -1.00 -10.42 -6.95
N GLY A 110 0.12 -11.15 -7.11
CA GLY A 110 0.24 -12.53 -6.61
C GLY A 110 0.05 -12.63 -5.09
N ALA A 111 0.75 -11.78 -4.33
CA ALA A 111 0.62 -11.73 -2.89
C ALA A 111 -0.80 -11.38 -2.42
N LEU A 112 -1.51 -10.50 -3.14
CA LEU A 112 -2.92 -10.19 -2.85
C LEU A 112 -3.79 -11.43 -3.04
N SER A 113 -3.65 -12.15 -4.15
CA SER A 113 -4.38 -13.41 -4.40
C SER A 113 -4.09 -14.48 -3.34
N ASP A 114 -2.83 -14.61 -2.95
CA ASP A 114 -2.40 -15.54 -1.90
C ASP A 114 -2.90 -15.13 -0.53
N ASN A 115 -3.37 -13.89 -0.33
CA ASN A 115 -3.84 -13.36 0.96
C ASN A 115 -5.30 -12.89 0.90
N ASP A 116 -6.08 -13.50 -0.01
CA ASP A 116 -7.52 -13.27 -0.18
C ASP A 116 -7.87 -11.78 -0.37
N GLY A 117 -6.98 -11.05 -1.05
CA GLY A 117 -7.09 -9.63 -1.34
C GLY A 117 -6.50 -8.71 -0.27
N HIS A 118 -6.07 -9.21 0.90
CA HIS A 118 -5.70 -8.36 2.03
C HIS A 118 -4.19 -8.28 2.26
N LEU A 119 -3.62 -7.07 2.22
CA LEU A 119 -2.20 -6.85 2.52
C LEU A 119 -1.94 -5.50 3.19
N ILE A 120 -0.76 -5.39 3.79
CA ILE A 120 -0.21 -4.14 4.30
C ILE A 120 1.13 -3.85 3.61
N MET A 121 1.23 -2.67 3.00
CA MET A 121 2.50 -2.11 2.57
C MET A 121 2.96 -1.07 3.59
N CYS A 122 4.15 -1.26 4.15
CA CYS A 122 4.70 -0.34 5.14
C CYS A 122 6.15 -0.05 4.79
N GLU A 123 6.43 1.15 4.28
CA GLU A 123 7.75 1.55 3.85
C GLU A 123 8.25 2.80 4.55
N THR A 124 9.39 2.65 5.24
CA THR A 124 10.01 3.68 6.07
C THR A 124 11.07 4.48 5.31
N GLU A 125 11.42 4.10 4.09
CA GLU A 125 12.38 4.80 3.26
C GLU A 125 11.86 5.00 1.85
N GLY A 126 11.40 6.23 1.55
CA GLY A 126 10.85 6.58 0.25
C GLY A 126 11.79 6.36 -0.95
N ASP A 127 13.11 6.35 -0.74
CA ASP A 127 14.08 6.02 -1.80
C ASP A 127 13.99 4.57 -2.25
N THR A 128 13.67 3.64 -1.33
CA THR A 128 13.46 2.21 -1.62
C THR A 128 12.29 2.01 -2.59
N LEU A 129 11.32 2.92 -2.57
CA LEU A 129 10.19 2.95 -3.51
C LEU A 129 10.53 3.61 -4.84
N ALA A 130 11.44 4.60 -4.86
CA ALA A 130 11.71 5.39 -6.06
C ALA A 130 12.21 4.56 -7.25
N GLY A 131 12.95 3.46 -7.02
CA GLY A 131 13.43 2.58 -8.09
C GLY A 131 12.31 1.79 -8.80
N PRO A 132 11.61 0.90 -8.08
CA PRO A 132 10.47 0.15 -8.61
C PRO A 132 9.38 1.05 -9.20
N LEU A 133 9.07 2.16 -8.52
CA LEU A 133 8.11 3.15 -9.00
C LEU A 133 8.58 3.82 -10.30
N LYS A 134 9.88 4.07 -10.51
CA LYS A 134 10.38 4.61 -11.78
C LYS A 134 10.28 3.60 -12.93
N GLN A 135 10.44 2.31 -12.65
CA GLN A 135 10.46 1.26 -13.67
C GLN A 135 9.05 0.87 -14.13
N ASP A 136 8.10 0.78 -13.20
CA ASP A 136 6.73 0.31 -13.49
C ASP A 136 5.65 1.15 -12.78
N TRP A 137 5.82 2.48 -12.85
CA TRP A 137 4.91 3.46 -12.23
C TRP A 137 3.44 3.19 -12.58
N GLY A 138 3.18 2.91 -13.86
CA GLY A 138 1.83 2.77 -14.39
C GLY A 138 1.07 1.63 -13.70
N ASN A 139 1.66 0.44 -13.67
CA ASN A 139 1.00 -0.73 -13.08
C ASN A 139 0.91 -0.62 -11.55
N PHE A 140 1.94 -0.08 -10.90
CA PHE A 140 1.92 0.07 -9.44
C PHE A 140 0.89 1.12 -8.99
N SER A 141 0.82 2.27 -9.67
CA SER A 141 -0.19 3.30 -9.40
C SER A 141 -1.60 2.79 -9.64
N ASP A 142 -1.82 1.99 -10.70
CA ASP A 142 -3.11 1.34 -10.97
C ASP A 142 -3.53 0.41 -9.82
N ILE A 143 -2.62 -0.45 -9.33
CA ILE A 143 -2.89 -1.33 -8.18
C ILE A 143 -3.30 -0.52 -6.95
N LEU A 144 -2.55 0.53 -6.59
CA LEU A 144 -2.90 1.38 -5.46
C LEU A 144 -4.26 2.08 -5.65
N ARG A 145 -4.53 2.57 -6.87
CA ARG A 145 -5.78 3.28 -7.17
C ARG A 145 -7.00 2.36 -7.06
N LYS A 146 -6.88 1.13 -7.56
CA LYS A 146 -7.92 0.09 -7.52
C LYS A 146 -8.11 -0.46 -6.11
N ALA A 147 -7.02 -0.81 -5.43
CA ALA A 147 -7.09 -1.33 -4.05
C ALA A 147 -7.68 -0.33 -3.05
N PHE A 148 -7.50 0.98 -3.27
CA PHE A 148 -8.14 1.99 -2.42
C PHE A 148 -9.68 1.99 -2.53
N HIS A 149 -10.25 1.61 -3.68
CA HIS A 149 -11.72 1.48 -3.88
C HIS A 149 -12.21 0.04 -3.92
N HIS A 150 -11.31 -0.92 -3.67
CA HIS A 150 -11.62 -2.35 -3.75
C HIS A 150 -12.08 -2.78 -5.14
N GLU A 151 -11.61 -2.10 -6.19
CA GLU A 151 -11.87 -2.43 -7.59
C GLU A 151 -11.07 -3.67 -8.02
N PRO A 152 -11.64 -4.60 -8.81
CA PRO A 152 -10.94 -5.79 -9.26
C PRO A 152 -9.61 -5.51 -9.99
N ILE A 153 -8.59 -6.32 -9.68
CA ILE A 153 -7.30 -6.30 -10.37
C ILE A 153 -7.10 -7.61 -11.12
N THR A 154 -7.01 -7.52 -12.45
CA THR A 154 -6.71 -8.65 -13.34
C THR A 154 -5.28 -8.52 -13.87
N SER A 155 -4.51 -9.59 -13.81
CA SER A 155 -3.16 -9.67 -14.37
C SER A 155 -3.00 -10.97 -15.15
N GLN A 156 -2.55 -10.86 -16.40
CA GLN A 156 -2.24 -12.01 -17.25
C GLN A 156 -0.73 -12.09 -17.49
N ARG A 157 -0.10 -13.17 -17.03
CA ARG A 157 1.34 -13.38 -17.26
C ARG A 157 1.57 -14.19 -18.54
N LYS A 158 2.49 -13.71 -19.39
CA LYS A 158 2.90 -14.43 -20.63
C LYS A 158 3.58 -15.76 -20.32
N THR A 159 4.34 -15.82 -19.23
CA THR A 159 5.01 -17.03 -18.74
C THR A 159 4.04 -17.80 -17.84
N GLY A 160 3.79 -19.08 -18.12
CA GLY A 160 2.90 -19.94 -17.31
C GLY A 160 1.41 -19.87 -17.64
N ARG A 161 0.95 -18.91 -18.47
CA ARG A 161 -0.49 -18.69 -18.80
C ARG A 161 -1.37 -18.53 -17.55
N GLU A 162 -0.83 -17.99 -16.48
CA GLU A 162 -1.58 -17.73 -15.26
C GLU A 162 -2.42 -16.46 -15.42
N HIS A 163 -3.74 -16.66 -15.35
CA HIS A 163 -4.71 -15.59 -15.20
C HIS A 163 -4.96 -15.40 -13.71
N LEU A 164 -4.53 -14.26 -13.17
CA LEU A 164 -4.70 -13.94 -11.75
C LEU A 164 -5.68 -12.77 -11.63
N GLU A 165 -6.73 -13.00 -10.84
CA GLU A 165 -7.81 -12.04 -10.63
C GLU A 165 -8.04 -11.89 -9.12
N VAL A 166 -7.94 -10.65 -8.65
CA VAL A 166 -8.23 -10.28 -7.26
C VAL A 166 -9.47 -9.40 -7.29
N ASN A 167 -10.63 -9.98 -6.94
CA ASN A 167 -11.92 -9.31 -7.03
C ASN A 167 -12.07 -8.14 -6.05
N THR A 168 -11.47 -8.25 -4.87
CA THR A 168 -11.63 -7.27 -3.80
C THR A 168 -10.27 -6.99 -3.14
N PRO A 169 -9.40 -6.23 -3.81
CA PRO A 169 -8.10 -5.87 -3.25
C PRO A 169 -8.28 -4.85 -2.12
N VAL A 170 -7.71 -5.17 -0.97
CA VAL A 170 -7.67 -4.37 0.25
C VAL A 170 -6.22 -4.25 0.66
N LEU A 171 -5.56 -3.23 0.11
CA LEU A 171 -4.20 -2.88 0.47
C LEU A 171 -4.27 -1.71 1.46
N ALA A 172 -3.65 -1.82 2.62
CA ALA A 172 -3.37 -0.66 3.48
C ALA A 172 -1.93 -0.23 3.24
N THR A 173 -1.69 1.07 3.10
CA THR A 173 -0.38 1.57 2.68
C THR A 173 0.09 2.67 3.62
N VAL A 174 1.30 2.54 4.14
CA VAL A 174 1.99 3.64 4.79
C VAL A 174 3.36 3.87 4.16
N LEU A 175 3.57 5.10 3.71
CA LEU A 175 4.81 5.54 3.10
C LEU A 175 5.43 6.65 3.93
N THR A 176 6.75 6.71 3.95
CA THR A 176 7.45 7.88 4.45
C THR A 176 8.47 8.41 3.47
N ALA A 177 8.63 9.74 3.42
CA ALA A 177 9.60 10.37 2.55
C ALA A 177 10.05 11.73 3.11
N THR A 178 11.14 12.26 2.56
CA THR A 178 11.44 13.69 2.63
C THR A 178 10.65 14.45 1.56
N MET A 179 10.50 15.76 1.73
CA MET A 179 9.81 16.61 0.73
C MET A 179 10.36 16.45 -0.69
N GLY A 180 11.69 16.35 -0.85
CA GLY A 180 12.32 16.21 -2.17
C GLY A 180 12.08 14.85 -2.84
N GLN A 181 11.72 13.82 -2.06
CA GLN A 181 11.43 12.47 -2.57
C GLN A 181 9.97 12.32 -3.01
N VAL A 182 9.05 13.17 -2.54
CA VAL A 182 7.62 13.06 -2.86
C VAL A 182 7.36 13.04 -4.37
N PRO A 183 7.93 13.93 -5.21
CA PRO A 183 7.70 13.88 -6.65
C PRO A 183 8.23 12.61 -7.33
N GLY A 184 9.20 11.92 -6.73
CA GLY A 184 9.68 10.62 -7.21
C GLY A 184 8.70 9.48 -6.93
N ILE A 185 7.85 9.65 -5.91
CA ILE A 185 6.88 8.65 -5.45
C ILE A 185 5.47 8.98 -5.92
N ILE A 186 5.09 10.24 -6.03
CA ILE A 186 3.80 10.70 -6.58
C ILE A 186 4.15 11.85 -7.53
N PRO A 187 4.31 11.57 -8.84
CA PRO A 187 4.84 12.56 -9.79
C PRO A 187 3.95 13.78 -10.01
N SER A 188 2.64 13.62 -9.88
CA SER A 188 1.63 14.66 -10.08
C SER A 188 0.53 14.50 -9.03
N ALA A 189 -0.03 15.62 -8.59
CA ALA A 189 -1.21 15.62 -7.73
C ALA A 189 -2.52 15.33 -8.48
N GLU A 190 -2.52 15.41 -9.81
CA GLU A 190 -3.70 15.32 -10.69
C GLU A 190 -3.96 13.88 -11.19
N ASN A 191 -3.00 12.96 -11.02
CA ASN A 191 -3.11 11.57 -11.50
C ASN A 191 -4.06 10.66 -10.67
N GLY A 192 -4.83 11.24 -9.76
CA GLY A 192 -5.78 10.57 -8.88
C GLY A 192 -5.17 9.76 -7.73
N LEU A 193 -3.88 9.43 -7.73
CA LEU A 193 -3.28 8.69 -6.61
C LEU A 193 -3.06 9.59 -5.39
N PHE A 194 -2.65 10.85 -5.61
CA PHE A 194 -2.39 11.82 -4.56
C PHE A 194 -3.56 11.97 -3.58
N SER A 195 -4.78 12.21 -4.10
CA SER A 195 -5.98 12.45 -3.28
C SER A 195 -6.41 11.24 -2.43
N ARG A 196 -5.86 10.05 -2.67
CA ARG A 196 -6.13 8.85 -1.87
C ARG A 196 -5.30 8.78 -0.58
N PHE A 197 -4.20 9.54 -0.47
CA PHE A 197 -3.34 9.52 0.71
C PHE A 197 -3.75 10.56 1.77
N LEU A 198 -3.74 10.13 3.03
CA LEU A 198 -3.72 11.00 4.20
C LEU A 198 -2.28 11.50 4.40
N PHE A 199 -2.03 12.77 4.07
CA PHE A 199 -0.70 13.37 4.22
C PHE A 199 -0.51 13.92 5.63
N TYR A 200 0.66 13.68 6.20
CA TYR A 200 1.09 14.32 7.45
C TYR A 200 2.51 14.84 7.32
N TYR A 201 2.67 16.17 7.39
CA TYR A 201 3.98 16.81 7.33
C TYR A 201 4.49 17.10 8.75
N CYS A 202 5.50 16.34 9.18
CA CYS A 202 6.14 16.48 10.47
C CYS A 202 7.35 17.40 10.37
N ASN A 203 7.27 18.59 10.97
CA ASN A 203 8.39 19.54 11.03
C ASN A 203 8.68 19.94 12.49
N PRO A 204 9.23 19.03 13.30
CA PRO A 204 9.56 19.32 14.68
C PRO A 204 10.74 20.30 14.76
N PRO A 205 10.85 21.09 15.84
CA PRO A 205 12.00 21.97 16.04
C PRO A 205 13.30 21.16 16.09
N GLN A 206 14.34 21.70 15.46
CA GLN A 206 15.68 21.09 15.37
C GLN A 206 16.43 21.31 16.69
N VAL A 207 16.11 20.49 17.69
CA VAL A 207 16.74 20.54 19.01
C VAL A 207 17.37 19.20 19.31
N TRP A 208 18.65 19.20 19.70
CA TRP A 208 19.32 17.99 20.18
C TRP A 208 18.59 17.47 21.41
N ARG A 209 18.21 16.19 21.37
CA ARG A 209 17.61 15.50 22.51
C ARG A 209 18.63 14.52 23.06
N SER A 210 18.70 14.41 24.38
CA SER A 210 19.55 13.40 25.01
C SER A 210 19.15 12.01 24.50
N VAL A 211 20.14 11.26 24.00
CA VAL A 211 20.00 9.87 23.58
C VAL A 211 20.43 8.90 24.69
N ALA A 212 20.78 9.43 25.87
CA ALA A 212 21.15 8.62 27.01
C ALA A 212 19.98 7.73 27.46
N PRO A 213 20.24 6.53 28.00
CA PRO A 213 19.19 5.61 28.45
C PRO A 213 18.21 6.19 29.48
N ASP A 214 18.63 7.21 30.22
CA ASP A 214 17.87 7.93 31.24
C ASP A 214 17.17 9.21 30.70
N ASN A 215 17.03 9.36 29.39
CA ASN A 215 16.37 10.51 28.73
C ASN A 215 14.85 10.64 28.98
N GLY A 216 14.31 9.93 29.98
CA GLY A 216 12.89 9.97 30.35
C GLY A 216 11.95 9.23 29.40
N ARG A 217 12.44 8.59 28.32
CA ARG A 217 11.59 7.84 27.37
C ARG A 217 11.51 6.34 27.67
N GLY A 218 12.36 5.85 28.57
CA GLY A 218 12.48 4.43 28.89
C GLY A 218 12.90 3.57 27.69
N ASN A 219 12.74 2.27 27.82
CA ASN A 219 13.05 1.33 26.74
C ASN A 219 11.89 1.23 25.74
N LEU A 220 11.97 2.03 24.67
CA LEU A 220 10.96 2.03 23.62
C LEU A 220 10.81 0.68 22.92
N SER A 221 11.88 -0.11 22.80
CA SER A 221 11.78 -1.45 22.21
C SER A 221 10.85 -2.32 23.06
N GLN A 222 11.11 -2.41 24.36
CA GLN A 222 10.27 -3.16 25.29
C GLN A 222 8.82 -2.66 25.32
N HIS A 223 8.63 -1.34 25.29
CA HIS A 223 7.28 -0.76 25.24
C HIS A 223 6.52 -1.17 23.97
N PHE A 224 7.17 -1.11 22.80
CA PHE A 224 6.54 -1.52 21.54
C PHE A 224 6.35 -3.03 21.44
N ASP A 225 7.19 -3.84 22.09
CA ASP A 225 7.00 -5.29 22.17
C ASP A 225 5.71 -5.62 22.94
N GLN A 226 5.45 -4.95 24.07
CA GLN A 226 4.18 -5.06 24.82
C GLN A 226 2.96 -4.59 24.01
N LEU A 227 3.11 -3.50 23.25
CA LEU A 227 2.03 -3.05 22.35
C LEU A 227 1.77 -4.05 21.22
N ALA A 228 2.81 -4.71 20.70
CA ALA A 228 2.66 -5.72 19.67
C ALA A 228 1.91 -6.97 20.18
N GLU A 229 2.10 -7.36 21.45
CA GLU A 229 1.32 -8.41 22.09
C GLU A 229 -0.17 -8.04 22.19
N ARG A 230 -0.48 -6.79 22.61
CA ARG A 230 -1.85 -6.27 22.65
C ARG A 230 -2.49 -6.27 21.26
N VAL A 231 -1.78 -5.78 20.24
CA VAL A 231 -2.28 -5.75 18.86
C VAL A 231 -2.46 -7.16 18.29
N THR A 232 -1.58 -8.10 18.62
CA THR A 232 -1.71 -9.51 18.19
C THR A 232 -2.97 -10.13 18.79
N SER A 233 -3.20 -9.90 20.09
CA SER A 233 -4.41 -10.37 20.79
C SER A 233 -5.68 -9.76 20.20
N LEU A 234 -5.63 -8.46 19.88
CA LEU A 234 -6.72 -7.75 19.22
C LEU A 234 -7.02 -8.32 17.83
N ILE A 235 -6.01 -8.59 17.00
CA ILE A 235 -6.20 -9.21 15.67
C ILE A 235 -6.83 -10.60 15.82
N ALA A 236 -6.39 -11.38 16.80
CA ALA A 236 -6.94 -12.71 17.06
C ALA A 236 -8.39 -12.68 17.57
N ALA A 237 -8.78 -11.62 18.31
CA ALA A 237 -10.13 -11.48 18.86
C ALA A 237 -11.21 -11.16 17.81
N VAL A 238 -10.84 -10.56 16.68
CA VAL A 238 -11.78 -10.22 15.59
C VAL A 238 -11.95 -11.43 14.67
N THR A 239 -12.69 -12.43 15.15
CA THR A 239 -12.97 -13.68 14.42
C THR A 239 -14.23 -13.62 13.57
N GLU A 240 -15.19 -12.78 13.92
CA GLU A 240 -16.45 -12.65 13.18
C GLU A 240 -16.45 -11.39 12.29
N PRO A 241 -17.29 -11.36 11.23
CA PRO A 241 -17.54 -10.14 10.48
C PRO A 241 -18.04 -9.01 11.38
N VAL A 242 -17.44 -7.82 11.22
CA VAL A 242 -17.82 -6.60 11.91
C VAL A 242 -18.22 -5.57 10.87
N SER A 243 -19.41 -5.00 11.00
CA SER A 243 -19.91 -3.90 10.17
C SER A 243 -20.12 -2.66 11.02
N VAL A 244 -19.42 -1.57 10.70
CA VAL A 244 -19.57 -0.30 11.41
C VAL A 244 -20.50 0.62 10.64
N GLU A 245 -21.37 1.32 11.38
CA GLU A 245 -22.30 2.30 10.84
C GLU A 245 -22.22 3.62 11.58
N LEU A 246 -22.36 4.72 10.83
CA LEU A 246 -22.59 6.05 11.40
C LEU A 246 -24.08 6.28 11.60
N THR A 247 -24.42 7.09 12.59
CA THR A 247 -25.81 7.54 12.79
C THR A 247 -26.21 8.55 11.71
N PRO A 248 -27.51 8.78 11.47
CA PRO A 248 -27.97 9.83 10.54
C PRO A 248 -27.40 11.22 10.88
N GLY A 249 -27.28 11.54 12.17
CA GLY A 249 -26.69 12.80 12.62
C GLY A 249 -25.20 12.91 12.29
N GLN A 250 -24.43 11.83 12.46
CA GLN A 250 -23.03 11.78 12.08
C GLN A 250 -22.84 11.90 10.55
N TRP A 251 -23.71 11.26 9.75
CA TRP A 251 -23.70 11.46 8.30
C TRP A 251 -23.98 12.91 7.91
N GLN A 252 -24.95 13.56 8.55
CA GLN A 252 -25.24 14.97 8.29
C GLN A 252 -24.03 15.87 8.64
N GLN A 253 -23.37 15.60 9.77
CA GLN A 253 -22.15 16.32 10.16
C GLN A 253 -21.02 16.12 9.13
N LEU A 254 -20.79 14.88 8.69
CA LEU A 254 -19.77 14.59 7.66
C LEU A 254 -20.08 15.31 6.35
N ASN A 255 -21.35 15.31 5.91
CA ASN A 255 -21.77 15.95 4.67
C ASN A 255 -21.62 17.46 4.74
N ASN A 256 -22.02 18.09 5.84
CA ASN A 256 -21.88 19.54 6.03
C ASN A 256 -20.41 19.94 6.03
N ALA A 257 -19.58 19.26 6.83
CA ALA A 257 -18.14 19.53 6.89
C ALA A 257 -17.45 19.29 5.54
N GLY A 258 -17.84 18.22 4.84
CA GLY A 258 -17.33 17.90 3.50
C GLY A 258 -17.72 18.93 2.45
N ALA A 259 -18.96 19.43 2.48
CA ALA A 259 -19.45 20.45 1.54
C ALA A 259 -18.72 21.79 1.73
N GLU A 260 -18.57 22.23 2.98
CA GLU A 260 -17.82 23.45 3.33
C GLU A 260 -16.35 23.32 2.90
N ALA A 261 -15.67 22.24 3.31
CA ALA A 261 -14.28 21.98 2.96
C ALA A 261 -14.06 21.87 1.44
N LEU A 262 -15.03 21.33 0.70
CA LEU A 262 -14.97 21.21 -0.76
C LEU A 262 -15.08 22.59 -1.43
N ALA A 263 -16.04 23.41 -1.00
CA ALA A 263 -16.19 24.77 -1.51
C ALA A 263 -14.92 25.59 -1.28
N ASP A 264 -14.36 25.54 -0.07
CA ASP A 264 -13.12 26.22 0.28
C ASP A 264 -11.93 25.74 -0.55
N ALA A 265 -11.75 24.42 -0.69
CA ALA A 265 -10.64 23.86 -1.45
C ALA A 265 -10.70 24.27 -2.93
N VAL A 266 -11.89 24.24 -3.54
CA VAL A 266 -12.09 24.64 -4.93
C VAL A 266 -11.85 26.14 -5.12
N ALA A 267 -12.36 26.97 -4.20
CA ALA A 267 -12.19 28.43 -4.27
C ALA A 267 -10.72 28.85 -4.17
N VAL A 268 -9.92 28.17 -3.33
CA VAL A 268 -8.52 28.56 -3.07
C VAL A 268 -7.52 27.86 -3.98
N TYR A 269 -7.72 26.58 -4.29
CA TYR A 269 -6.75 25.74 -4.99
C TYR A 269 -7.21 25.26 -6.37
N GLY A 270 -8.44 25.57 -6.78
CA GLY A 270 -9.04 25.16 -8.05
C GLY A 270 -9.76 23.81 -7.99
N GLU A 271 -10.47 23.47 -9.07
CA GLU A 271 -11.34 22.29 -9.12
C GLU A 271 -10.62 20.96 -8.83
N GLU A 272 -9.36 20.82 -9.24
CA GLU A 272 -8.55 19.62 -9.05
C GLU A 272 -8.36 19.24 -7.57
N ALA A 273 -8.29 20.25 -6.69
CA ALA A 273 -8.18 20.05 -5.24
C ALA A 273 -9.44 19.43 -4.63
N GLY A 274 -10.59 19.55 -5.29
CA GLY A 274 -11.85 18.96 -4.83
C GLY A 274 -11.80 17.44 -4.72
N SER A 275 -10.93 16.79 -5.50
CA SER A 275 -10.70 15.34 -5.42
C SER A 275 -10.14 14.90 -4.06
N ILE A 276 -9.33 15.75 -3.41
CA ILE A 276 -8.75 15.50 -2.08
C ILE A 276 -9.88 15.42 -1.05
N ILE A 277 -10.80 16.37 -1.06
CA ILE A 277 -11.90 16.44 -0.09
C ILE A 277 -12.86 15.26 -0.26
N LYS A 278 -13.25 14.95 -1.50
CA LYS A 278 -14.14 13.82 -1.80
C LYS A 278 -13.57 12.49 -1.31
N ARG A 279 -12.27 12.24 -1.49
CA ARG A 279 -11.60 11.02 -1.00
C ARG A 279 -11.36 11.05 0.51
N LEU A 280 -11.18 12.22 1.11
CA LEU A 280 -11.07 12.38 2.55
C LEU A 280 -12.34 11.96 3.28
N GLY A 281 -13.53 12.16 2.70
CA GLY A 281 -14.79 11.68 3.28
C GLY A 281 -14.77 10.17 3.56
N LEU A 282 -14.37 9.36 2.58
CA LEU A 282 -14.22 7.91 2.75
C LEU A 282 -13.13 7.57 3.79
N SER A 283 -11.98 8.25 3.75
CA SER A 283 -10.92 8.02 4.73
C SER A 283 -11.34 8.39 6.16
N THR A 284 -12.20 9.40 6.32
CA THR A 284 -12.78 9.81 7.62
C THR A 284 -13.69 8.72 8.15
N PHE A 285 -14.55 8.15 7.30
CA PHE A 285 -15.37 7.01 7.68
C PHE A 285 -14.51 5.81 8.09
N ARG A 286 -13.44 5.49 7.34
CA ARG A 286 -12.48 4.42 7.69
C ARG A 286 -11.77 4.65 9.03
N LEU A 287 -11.46 5.90 9.38
CA LEU A 287 -10.93 6.24 10.71
C LEU A 287 -11.97 5.96 11.80
N ALA A 288 -13.22 6.38 11.60
CA ALA A 288 -14.32 6.11 12.53
C ALA A 288 -14.57 4.60 12.72
N MET A 289 -14.48 3.81 11.64
CA MET A 289 -14.54 2.34 11.70
C MET A 289 -13.45 1.76 12.61
N LEU A 290 -12.21 2.26 12.49
CA LEU A 290 -11.10 1.78 13.31
C LEU A 290 -11.24 2.18 14.77
N PHE A 291 -11.66 3.40 15.07
CA PHE A 291 -11.88 3.84 16.45
C PHE A 291 -13.01 3.05 17.11
N THR A 292 -14.10 2.81 16.39
CA THR A 292 -15.22 1.98 16.87
C THR A 292 -14.73 0.58 17.23
N LEU A 293 -13.91 -0.05 16.38
CA LEU A 293 -13.34 -1.38 16.64
C LEU A 293 -12.43 -1.37 17.89
N LEU A 294 -11.52 -0.40 17.98
CA LEU A 294 -10.57 -0.30 19.09
C LEU A 294 -11.30 -0.09 20.43
N ARG A 295 -12.32 0.75 20.43
CA ARG A 295 -13.15 1.03 21.62
C ARG A 295 -13.80 -0.24 22.16
N GLN A 296 -14.34 -1.12 21.31
CA GLN A 296 -14.93 -2.39 21.78
C GLN A 296 -13.93 -3.21 22.58
N THR A 297 -12.69 -3.26 22.11
CA THR A 297 -11.65 -4.06 22.75
C THR A 297 -11.11 -3.44 24.02
N ASP A 298 -11.10 -2.11 24.14
CA ASP A 298 -10.77 -1.43 25.39
C ASP A 298 -11.81 -1.69 26.49
N PHE A 299 -13.06 -1.97 26.13
CA PHE A 299 -14.12 -2.42 27.05
C PHE A 299 -14.15 -3.94 27.28
N GLY A 300 -13.19 -4.70 26.72
CA GLY A 300 -13.14 -6.16 26.84
C GLY A 300 -14.24 -6.90 26.07
N ALA A 301 -14.95 -6.22 25.16
CA ALA A 301 -15.96 -6.84 24.31
C ALA A 301 -15.32 -7.53 23.10
N VAL A 302 -15.88 -8.68 22.69
CA VAL A 302 -15.51 -9.34 21.44
C VAL A 302 -16.24 -8.66 20.30
N PRO A 303 -15.56 -7.98 19.35
CA PRO A 303 -16.23 -7.26 18.28
C PRO A 303 -16.88 -8.23 17.30
N ALA A 304 -18.20 -8.11 17.09
CA ALA A 304 -18.94 -8.92 16.14
C ALA A 304 -20.21 -8.20 15.67
N GLY A 305 -20.67 -8.51 14.45
CA GLY A 305 -21.93 -8.02 13.93
C GLY A 305 -21.93 -6.52 13.64
N ARG A 306 -23.07 -5.85 13.90
CA ARG A 306 -23.26 -4.43 13.63
C ARG A 306 -22.83 -3.59 14.83
N LEU A 307 -21.91 -2.65 14.60
CA LEU A 307 -21.45 -1.68 15.59
C LEU A 307 -21.81 -0.26 15.15
N VAL A 308 -22.39 0.53 16.04
CA VAL A 308 -22.66 1.95 15.79
C VAL A 308 -21.50 2.77 16.32
N CYS A 309 -20.98 3.68 15.50
CA CYS A 309 -19.88 4.56 15.88
C CYS A 309 -20.31 5.50 17.02
N ALA A 310 -19.53 5.55 18.10
CA ALA A 310 -19.77 6.49 19.19
C ALA A 310 -19.42 7.93 18.78
N ASP A 311 -20.10 8.92 19.34
CA ASP A 311 -19.90 10.32 18.97
C ASP A 311 -18.45 10.81 19.21
N ASP A 312 -17.81 10.36 20.29
CA ASP A 312 -16.40 10.66 20.57
C ASP A 312 -15.45 10.09 19.49
N ASP A 313 -15.72 8.86 19.01
CA ASP A 313 -14.92 8.22 17.96
C ASP A 313 -15.08 8.98 16.65
N PHE A 314 -16.32 9.34 16.31
CA PHE A 314 -16.62 10.12 15.13
C PHE A 314 -16.00 11.53 15.18
N ALA A 315 -16.09 12.21 16.33
CA ALA A 315 -15.48 13.51 16.54
C ALA A 315 -13.95 13.46 16.38
N ASN A 316 -13.30 12.43 16.94
CA ASN A 316 -11.86 12.21 16.75
C ASN A 316 -11.49 11.96 15.29
N ALA A 317 -12.32 11.22 14.55
CA ALA A 317 -12.12 10.99 13.12
C ALA A 317 -12.20 12.31 12.32
N LEU A 318 -13.18 13.18 12.61
CA LEU A 318 -13.30 14.50 11.99
C LEU A 318 -12.11 15.42 12.30
N LEU A 319 -11.65 15.44 13.55
CA LEU A 319 -10.49 16.23 13.96
C LEU A 319 -9.23 15.82 13.18
N LEU A 320 -8.98 14.51 13.05
CA LEU A 320 -7.87 14.02 12.25
C LEU A 320 -8.05 14.30 10.77
N ALA A 321 -9.27 14.16 10.24
CA ALA A 321 -9.57 14.48 8.85
C ALA A 321 -9.22 15.93 8.52
N ASP A 322 -9.56 16.88 9.39
CA ASP A 322 -9.19 18.29 9.18
C ASP A 322 -7.67 18.52 9.22
N VAL A 323 -6.93 17.83 10.10
CA VAL A 323 -5.46 17.87 10.11
C VAL A 323 -4.93 17.37 8.75
N TYR A 324 -5.38 16.19 8.31
CA TYR A 324 -4.93 15.62 7.03
C TYR A 324 -5.32 16.48 5.84
N ARG A 325 -6.50 17.12 5.86
CA ARG A 325 -6.95 18.08 4.85
C ARG A 325 -5.96 19.23 4.70
N ARG A 326 -5.60 19.89 5.81
CA ARG A 326 -4.66 21.01 5.82
C ARG A 326 -3.29 20.61 5.28
N HIS A 327 -2.77 19.45 5.69
CA HIS A 327 -1.50 18.94 5.18
C HIS A 327 -1.56 18.57 3.69
N ALA A 328 -2.64 17.93 3.24
CA ALA A 328 -2.83 17.55 1.84
C ALA A 328 -2.91 18.78 0.93
N LEU A 329 -3.68 19.80 1.30
CA LEU A 329 -3.79 21.05 0.54
C LEU A 329 -2.48 21.85 0.53
N ALA A 330 -1.78 21.92 1.66
CA ALA A 330 -0.47 22.56 1.73
C ALA A 330 0.58 21.87 0.85
N LEU A 331 0.52 20.54 0.77
CA LEU A 331 1.39 19.77 -0.13
C LEU A 331 0.96 19.92 -1.58
N PHE A 332 -0.34 19.86 -1.87
CA PHE A 332 -0.92 20.04 -3.20
C PHE A 332 -0.41 21.33 -3.86
N ALA A 333 -0.42 22.43 -3.12
CA ALA A 333 0.09 23.73 -3.58
C ALA A 333 1.59 23.74 -3.94
N ARG A 334 2.37 22.77 -3.46
CA ARG A 334 3.81 22.64 -3.70
C ARG A 334 4.14 21.55 -4.72
N MET A 335 3.17 20.75 -5.14
CA MET A 335 3.39 19.68 -6.09
C MET A 335 3.46 20.20 -7.54
N PRO A 336 4.26 19.58 -8.41
CA PRO A 336 4.23 19.87 -9.84
C PRO A 336 2.84 19.57 -10.44
N ARG A 337 2.35 20.45 -11.30
CA ARG A 337 1.15 20.21 -12.13
C ARG A 337 1.47 19.22 -13.25
N GLU A 338 0.48 18.44 -13.72
CA GLU A 338 0.71 17.36 -14.69
C GLU A 338 1.26 17.85 -16.04
N ALA A 339 0.84 19.03 -16.48
CA ALA A 339 1.37 19.67 -17.68
C ALA A 339 2.88 19.95 -17.57
N ALA A 340 3.35 20.40 -16.40
CA ALA A 340 4.76 20.67 -16.15
C ALA A 340 5.59 19.38 -16.03
N VAL A 341 5.00 18.30 -15.49
CA VAL A 341 5.65 16.99 -15.41
C VAL A 341 5.79 16.37 -16.79
N THR A 342 4.75 16.49 -17.62
CA THR A 342 4.73 15.94 -18.99
C THR A 342 5.73 16.66 -19.88
N SER A 343 5.78 17.99 -19.82
CA SER A 343 6.79 18.77 -20.55
C SER A 343 8.21 18.44 -20.11
N ALA A 344 8.47 18.32 -18.80
CA ALA A 344 9.77 17.92 -18.27
C ALA A 344 10.20 16.51 -18.73
N ARG A 345 9.28 15.54 -18.75
CA ARG A 345 9.55 14.17 -19.25
C ARG A 345 9.85 14.15 -20.74
N ASN A 346 9.11 14.93 -21.53
CA ASN A 346 9.33 15.04 -22.97
C ASN A 346 10.70 15.68 -23.25
N MET A 347 11.06 16.75 -22.53
CA MET A 347 12.38 17.38 -22.65
C MET A 347 13.52 16.45 -22.25
N ASP A 348 13.39 15.67 -21.16
CA ASP A 348 14.41 14.67 -20.77
C ASP A 348 14.52 13.56 -21.84
N GLY A 349 13.40 13.09 -22.38
CA GLY A 349 13.36 12.13 -23.48
C GLY A 349 14.08 12.63 -24.74
N GLU A 350 13.83 13.87 -25.15
CA GLU A 350 14.48 14.52 -26.28
C GLU A 350 15.98 14.76 -26.03
N ALA A 351 16.36 15.19 -24.82
CA ALA A 351 17.76 15.38 -24.46
C ALA A 351 18.55 14.06 -24.49
N ARG A 352 17.97 12.96 -23.98
CA ARG A 352 18.57 11.62 -24.06
C ARG A 352 18.70 11.14 -25.50
N ARG A 353 17.69 11.36 -26.34
CA ARG A 353 17.76 11.04 -27.77
C ARG A 353 18.86 11.81 -28.48
N ARG A 354 18.96 13.12 -28.26
CA ARG A 354 20.00 13.99 -28.84
C ARG A 354 21.40 13.54 -28.45
N LYS A 355 21.62 13.24 -27.18
CA LYS A 355 22.90 12.74 -26.68
C LYS A 355 23.24 11.34 -27.19
N ALA A 356 22.23 10.47 -27.38
CA ALA A 356 22.43 9.17 -28.02
C ALA A 356 22.80 9.31 -29.51
N LEU A 357 22.20 10.27 -30.22
CA LEU A 357 22.57 10.64 -31.60
C LEU A 357 24.01 11.12 -31.71
N GLU A 358 24.43 12.05 -30.85
CA GLU A 358 25.81 12.56 -30.81
C GLU A 358 26.82 11.43 -30.60
N LEU A 359 26.56 10.53 -29.63
CA LEU A 359 27.44 9.38 -29.37
C LEU A 359 27.50 8.40 -30.54
N SER A 360 26.36 8.20 -31.23
CA SER A 360 26.30 7.36 -32.43
C SER A 360 27.08 7.97 -33.59
N GLN A 361 26.99 9.29 -33.78
CA GLN A 361 27.75 10.03 -34.80
C GLN A 361 29.26 10.01 -34.51
N GLN A 362 29.65 9.94 -33.23
CA GLN A 362 31.04 9.75 -32.79
C GLN A 362 31.54 8.29 -32.95
N GLY A 363 30.74 7.40 -33.55
CA GLY A 363 31.12 6.00 -33.79
C GLY A 363 30.95 5.07 -32.59
N THR A 364 30.29 5.51 -31.52
CA THR A 364 30.02 4.65 -30.35
C THR A 364 28.97 3.61 -30.72
N SER A 365 29.23 2.32 -30.42
CA SER A 365 28.26 1.25 -30.72
C SER A 365 26.96 1.39 -29.92
N ASN A 366 25.84 0.96 -30.50
CA ASN A 366 24.53 0.96 -29.83
C ASN A 366 24.55 0.24 -28.48
N ARG A 367 25.35 -0.82 -28.35
CA ARG A 367 25.51 -1.59 -27.11
C ARG A 367 26.18 -0.77 -26.00
N GLU A 368 27.14 0.07 -26.36
CA GLU A 368 27.85 0.91 -25.41
C GLU A 368 27.04 2.14 -25.03
N ILE A 369 26.32 2.74 -25.98
CA ILE A 369 25.34 3.80 -25.70
C ILE A 369 24.26 3.26 -24.74
N ALA A 370 23.73 2.05 -24.99
CA ALA A 370 22.75 1.39 -24.15
C ALA A 370 23.24 1.20 -22.70
N ARG A 371 24.51 0.80 -22.52
CA ARG A 371 25.14 0.72 -21.20
C ARG A 371 25.25 2.08 -20.51
N ARG A 372 25.64 3.14 -21.24
CA ARG A 372 25.77 4.50 -20.67
C ARG A 372 24.44 5.07 -20.18
N PHE A 373 23.34 4.76 -20.88
CA PHE A 373 22.00 5.21 -20.50
C PHE A 373 21.23 4.21 -19.62
N ASN A 374 21.83 3.05 -19.31
CA ASN A 374 21.19 1.94 -18.59
C ASN A 374 19.83 1.53 -19.19
N VAL A 375 19.78 1.41 -20.52
CA VAL A 375 18.60 0.98 -21.29
C VAL A 375 18.93 -0.21 -22.19
N SER A 376 17.91 -0.85 -22.77
CA SER A 376 18.13 -1.93 -23.74
C SER A 376 18.67 -1.39 -25.06
N GLU A 377 19.46 -2.20 -25.78
CA GLU A 377 19.96 -1.84 -27.11
C GLU A 377 18.82 -1.57 -28.11
N GLY A 378 17.70 -2.28 -27.98
CA GLY A 378 16.49 -2.03 -28.77
C GLY A 378 15.91 -0.63 -28.55
N SER A 379 16.00 -0.10 -27.33
CA SER A 379 15.57 1.27 -27.02
C SER A 379 16.43 2.31 -27.75
N ILE A 380 17.75 2.09 -27.79
CA ILE A 380 18.68 2.96 -28.55
C ILE A 380 18.40 2.89 -30.05
N ARG A 381 18.17 1.70 -30.62
CA ARG A 381 17.79 1.58 -32.04
C ARG A 381 16.50 2.34 -32.34
N ASN A 382 15.51 2.30 -31.45
CA ASN A 382 14.27 3.04 -31.63
C ASN A 382 14.48 4.55 -31.52
N TRP A 383 15.37 5.02 -30.64
CA TRP A 383 15.72 6.44 -30.53
C TRP A 383 16.43 6.97 -31.78
N LEU A 384 17.30 6.16 -32.39
CA LEU A 384 18.05 6.52 -33.60
C LEU A 384 17.25 6.34 -34.91
N LYS A 385 16.14 5.58 -34.89
CA LYS A 385 15.27 5.38 -36.07
C LYS A 385 14.39 6.58 -36.42
N VAL A 386 14.13 7.46 -35.46
CA VAL A 386 13.22 8.61 -35.59
C VAL A 386 14.03 9.91 -35.79
N ALA A 387 15.34 9.79 -35.99
CA ALA A 387 16.28 10.90 -36.10
C ALA A 387 16.53 11.32 -37.55
#